data_AF-A0A535TV13-F1
#
_entry.id   AF-A0A535TV13-F1
#
_cell.length_a   1.000
_cell.length_b   1.000
_cell.length_c   1.000
_cell.angle_alpha   90.00
_cell.angle_beta   90.00
_cell.angle_gamma   90.00
#
_symmetry.space_group_name_H-M   'P 1'
#
loop_
_entity.id
_entity.type
_entity.pdbx_description
1 polymer ?
#
loop_
_entity_poly.entity_id
_entity_poly.type
_entity_poly.pdbx_seq_one_letter_code
_entity_poly.pdbx_strand_id
1 'polypeptide(L)'
;MAHAIYCFLDGETLHGDPPKRELEAPFVQTGIHNLGTNNRGAFVPLSSLKYVLLDSRAPTSAVDTARYQRIAIHFVDHEVLRGYSDRVMRPSRYGVTLSLVSPDQSEVKELAIPFTALKGIFYLKTWEGGESPMLESDWVPRILEAREQELVRRQYTGTGKPRHLMPLLERIIRRRKIAD
;
A
#
# COMPACT_ATOMS: atom_id res chain seq x y z
N MET A 1 -24.93 -17.39 -2.43
CA MET A 1 -24.41 -16.72 -3.64
C MET A 1 -23.19 -15.90 -3.22
N ALA A 2 -22.13 -15.87 -4.03
CA ALA A 2 -20.98 -15.04 -3.69
C ALA A 2 -21.36 -13.55 -3.85
N HIS A 3 -20.98 -12.71 -2.90
CA HIS A 3 -21.36 -11.30 -2.81
C HIS A 3 -20.12 -10.47 -2.51
N ALA A 4 -19.95 -9.36 -3.22
CA ALA A 4 -18.86 -8.42 -3.02
C ALA A 4 -19.39 -7.00 -2.79
N ILE A 5 -18.61 -6.20 -2.06
CA ILE A 5 -18.87 -4.77 -1.85
C ILE A 5 -17.81 -3.98 -2.61
N TYR A 6 -18.23 -3.18 -3.56
CA TYR A 6 -17.42 -2.26 -4.32
C TYR A 6 -17.40 -0.91 -3.58
N CYS A 7 -16.24 -0.48 -3.11
CA CYS A 7 -16.05 0.80 -2.46
C CYS A 7 -15.41 1.79 -3.43
N PHE A 8 -16.06 2.92 -3.66
CA PHE A 8 -15.60 3.96 -4.57
C PHE A 8 -14.69 4.97 -3.87
N LEU A 9 -13.93 5.74 -4.65
CA LEU A 9 -13.01 6.75 -4.13
C LEU A 9 -13.72 7.94 -3.45
N ASP A 10 -14.97 8.19 -3.80
CA ASP A 10 -15.83 9.21 -3.19
C ASP A 10 -16.55 8.71 -1.93
N GLY A 11 -16.35 7.45 -1.53
CA GLY A 11 -16.96 6.82 -0.37
C GLY A 11 -18.30 6.13 -0.65
N GLU A 12 -18.80 6.15 -1.90
CA GLU A 12 -19.99 5.38 -2.25
C GLU A 12 -19.73 3.87 -2.19
N THR A 13 -20.81 3.08 -2.06
CA THR A 13 -20.75 1.62 -2.07
C THR A 13 -21.77 0.98 -3.00
N LEU A 14 -21.34 -0.08 -3.68
CA LEU A 14 -22.19 -0.91 -4.52
C LEU A 14 -22.07 -2.36 -4.09
N HIS A 15 -23.20 -3.02 -3.88
CA HIS A 15 -23.29 -4.44 -3.56
C HIS A 15 -23.55 -5.22 -4.85
N GLY A 16 -22.76 -6.25 -5.12
CA GLY A 16 -22.88 -6.99 -6.37
C GLY A 16 -22.22 -8.37 -6.37
N ASP A 17 -22.14 -8.96 -7.56
CA ASP A 17 -21.37 -10.17 -7.81
C ASP A 17 -19.87 -9.88 -7.67
N PRO A 18 -19.04 -10.83 -7.18
CA PRO A 18 -17.59 -10.66 -7.19
C PRO A 18 -17.03 -10.61 -8.62
N PRO A 19 -15.90 -9.89 -8.85
CA PRO A 19 -15.23 -9.85 -10.13
C PRO A 19 -14.74 -11.25 -10.55
N LYS A 20 -15.14 -11.70 -11.75
CA LYS A 20 -14.85 -13.06 -12.25
C LYS A 20 -13.37 -13.33 -12.57
N ARG A 21 -12.59 -12.28 -12.83
CA ARG A 21 -11.17 -12.36 -13.25
C ARG A 21 -10.43 -11.24 -12.54
N GLU A 22 -9.89 -11.55 -11.36
CA GLU A 22 -9.08 -10.70 -10.48
C GLU A 22 -8.50 -9.48 -11.24
N LEU A 23 -9.23 -8.36 -11.33
CA LEU A 23 -8.80 -7.10 -11.97
C LEU A 23 -7.99 -7.25 -13.29
N GLU A 24 -8.38 -8.15 -14.18
CA GLU A 24 -7.68 -8.42 -15.47
C GLU A 24 -8.06 -7.47 -16.61
N ALA A 25 -9.13 -6.70 -16.42
CA ALA A 25 -9.60 -5.66 -17.33
C ALA A 25 -9.58 -4.31 -16.61
N PRO A 26 -9.51 -3.17 -17.34
CA PRO A 26 -9.53 -1.83 -16.73
C PRO A 26 -10.91 -1.43 -16.19
N PHE A 27 -11.85 -2.38 -16.11
CA PHE A 27 -13.20 -2.22 -15.60
C PHE A 27 -13.69 -3.54 -14.99
N VAL A 28 -14.77 -3.47 -14.20
CA VAL A 28 -15.54 -4.61 -13.74
C VAL A 28 -16.97 -4.49 -14.23
N GLN A 29 -17.53 -5.62 -14.68
CA GLN A 29 -18.97 -5.76 -14.89
C GLN A 29 -19.54 -6.63 -13.78
N THR A 30 -20.60 -6.17 -13.12
CA THR A 30 -21.20 -6.87 -11.98
C THR A 30 -22.72 -6.73 -11.98
N GLY A 31 -23.43 -7.77 -11.54
CA GLY A 31 -24.85 -7.66 -11.17
C GLY A 31 -25.01 -6.81 -9.92
N ILE A 32 -26.10 -6.04 -9.83
CA ILE A 32 -26.34 -5.16 -8.67
C ILE A 32 -27.32 -5.85 -7.71
N HIS A 33 -26.95 -5.87 -6.43
CA HIS A 33 -27.71 -6.47 -5.34
C HIS A 33 -28.22 -5.45 -4.32
N ASN A 34 -27.99 -4.14 -4.54
CA ASN A 34 -28.52 -3.09 -3.66
C ASN A 34 -30.05 -3.17 -3.56
N LEU A 35 -30.60 -2.97 -2.37
CA LEU A 35 -32.05 -2.91 -2.17
C LEU A 35 -32.58 -1.53 -2.60
N GLY A 36 -33.78 -1.50 -3.18
CA GLY A 36 -34.46 -0.25 -3.54
C GLY A 36 -33.94 0.46 -4.79
N THR A 37 -33.07 -0.18 -5.59
CA THR A 37 -32.64 0.34 -6.89
C THR A 37 -33.34 -0.37 -8.05
N ASN A 38 -33.49 0.32 -9.19
CA ASN A 38 -33.97 -0.26 -10.45
C ASN A 38 -32.81 -0.73 -11.34
N ASN A 39 -31.56 -0.65 -10.86
CA ASN A 39 -30.39 -1.04 -11.62
C ASN A 39 -30.18 -2.54 -11.52
N ARG A 40 -29.93 -3.20 -12.67
CA ARG A 40 -29.68 -4.66 -12.73
C ARG A 40 -28.21 -5.02 -12.79
N GLY A 41 -27.37 -4.11 -13.27
CA GLY A 41 -25.94 -4.34 -13.44
C GLY A 41 -25.18 -3.02 -13.56
N ALA A 42 -23.87 -3.07 -13.32
CA ALA A 42 -22.97 -1.95 -13.42
C ALA A 42 -21.78 -2.29 -14.32
N PHE A 43 -21.33 -1.30 -15.09
CA PHE A 43 -19.99 -1.24 -15.65
C PHE A 43 -19.20 -0.21 -14.85
N VAL A 44 -18.16 -0.65 -14.16
CA VAL A 44 -17.41 0.19 -13.23
C VAL A 44 -15.95 0.27 -13.66
N PRO A 45 -15.44 1.45 -14.08
CA PRO A 45 -14.03 1.66 -14.32
C PRO A 45 -13.20 1.43 -13.05
N LEU A 46 -12.02 0.82 -13.18
CA LEU A 46 -11.14 0.62 -12.02
C LEU A 46 -10.63 1.94 -11.43
N SER A 47 -10.57 3.02 -12.22
CA SER A 47 -10.15 4.34 -11.78
C SER A 47 -11.14 5.03 -10.82
N SER A 48 -12.40 4.59 -10.74
CA SER A 48 -13.37 5.12 -9.76
C SER A 48 -13.42 4.29 -8.48
N LEU A 49 -12.87 3.07 -8.50
CA LEU A 49 -12.88 2.16 -7.36
C LEU A 49 -11.68 2.41 -6.46
N LYS A 50 -11.93 2.39 -5.16
CA LYS A 50 -10.89 2.36 -4.13
C LYS A 50 -10.44 0.93 -3.85
N TYR A 51 -11.39 0.04 -3.60
CA TYR A 51 -11.17 -1.41 -3.49
C TYR A 51 -12.51 -2.16 -3.63
N VAL A 52 -12.42 -3.47 -3.82
CA VAL A 52 -13.56 -4.40 -3.75
C VAL A 52 -13.32 -5.35 -2.59
N LEU A 53 -14.25 -5.37 -1.64
CA LEU A 53 -14.29 -6.34 -0.54
C LEU A 53 -14.95 -7.62 -1.07
N LEU A 54 -14.14 -8.66 -1.22
CA LEU A 54 -14.57 -9.97 -1.75
C LEU A 54 -15.16 -10.86 -0.66
N ASP A 55 -14.61 -10.76 0.55
CA ASP A 55 -15.07 -11.49 1.71
C ASP A 55 -14.67 -10.71 2.98
N SER A 56 -15.49 -10.83 4.03
CA SER A 56 -15.11 -10.41 5.38
C SER A 56 -15.62 -11.39 6.41
N ARG A 57 -14.72 -11.90 7.24
CA ARG A 57 -15.04 -12.94 8.22
C ARG A 57 -14.21 -12.81 9.49
N ALA A 58 -14.73 -13.34 10.59
CA ALA A 58 -13.92 -13.57 11.79
C ALA A 58 -12.84 -14.64 11.51
N PRO A 59 -11.63 -14.53 12.10
CA PRO A 59 -10.63 -15.57 11.97
C PRO A 59 -11.12 -16.90 12.55
N THR A 60 -10.92 -17.99 11.81
CA THR A 60 -11.36 -19.35 12.22
C THR A 60 -10.51 -19.91 13.37
N SER A 61 -9.29 -19.42 13.53
CA SER A 61 -8.35 -19.78 14.60
C SER A 61 -7.51 -18.57 14.98
N ALA A 62 -6.84 -18.62 16.14
CA ALA A 62 -5.84 -17.63 16.49
C ALA A 62 -4.85 -17.45 15.33
N VAL A 63 -4.73 -16.22 14.83
CA VAL A 63 -3.87 -15.90 13.70
C VAL A 63 -2.43 -15.95 14.18
N ASP A 64 -1.62 -16.84 13.63
CA ASP A 64 -0.17 -16.87 13.89
C ASP A 64 0.49 -15.68 13.20
N THR A 65 0.40 -14.51 13.83
CA THR A 65 0.93 -13.24 13.31
C THR A 65 2.44 -13.28 13.06
N ALA A 66 3.18 -14.24 13.62
CA ALA A 66 4.62 -14.39 13.35
C ALA A 66 4.90 -14.81 11.89
N ARG A 67 3.95 -15.48 11.24
CA ARG A 67 4.04 -15.87 9.81
C ARG A 67 3.62 -14.76 8.85
N TYR A 68 2.91 -13.75 9.38
CA TYR A 68 2.35 -12.66 8.60
C TYR A 68 3.29 -11.46 8.58
N GLN A 69 3.10 -10.59 7.59
CA GLN A 69 3.80 -9.32 7.52
C GLN A 69 2.86 -8.20 7.93
N ARG A 70 3.35 -7.26 8.75
CA ARG A 70 2.62 -6.02 9.01
C ARG A 70 2.69 -5.17 7.76
N ILE A 71 1.54 -4.75 7.25
CA ILE A 71 1.47 -3.88 6.08
C ILE A 71 0.64 -2.62 6.35
N ALA A 72 0.99 -1.56 5.65
CA ALA A 72 0.17 -0.36 5.48
C ALA A 72 -0.11 -0.17 4.00
N ILE A 73 -1.40 -0.16 3.64
CA ILE A 73 -1.90 0.10 2.30
C ILE A 73 -2.27 1.57 2.26
N HIS A 74 -1.51 2.37 1.52
CA HIS A 74 -1.80 3.78 1.32
C HIS A 74 -2.58 3.97 0.03
N PHE A 75 -3.73 4.61 0.15
CA PHE A 75 -4.57 5.00 -0.97
C PHE A 75 -4.21 6.41 -1.46
N VAL A 76 -4.61 6.73 -2.69
CA VAL A 76 -4.40 8.05 -3.30
C VAL A 76 -5.21 9.16 -2.62
N ASP A 77 -6.30 8.81 -1.94
CA ASP A 77 -7.16 9.71 -1.16
C ASP A 77 -6.64 9.96 0.27
N HIS A 78 -5.39 9.60 0.56
CA HIS A 78 -4.71 9.71 1.84
C HIS A 78 -5.17 8.75 2.93
N GLU A 79 -6.17 7.91 2.68
CA GLU A 79 -6.52 6.88 3.64
C GLU A 79 -5.47 5.78 3.73
N VAL A 80 -5.41 5.14 4.89
CA VAL A 80 -4.45 4.07 5.17
C VAL A 80 -5.17 2.91 5.83
N LEU A 81 -5.12 1.74 5.20
CA LEU A 81 -5.50 0.48 5.84
C LEU A 81 -4.26 -0.21 6.39
N ARG A 82 -4.33 -0.63 7.66
CA ARG A 82 -3.26 -1.34 8.36
C ARG A 82 -3.74 -2.72 8.75
N GLY A 83 -2.85 -3.71 8.62
CA GLY A 83 -3.19 -5.07 8.96
C GLY A 83 -2.06 -6.05 8.68
N TYR A 84 -2.28 -7.29 9.06
CA TYR A 84 -1.36 -8.38 8.76
C TYR A 84 -1.77 -9.03 7.44
N SER A 85 -0.82 -9.17 6.52
CA SER A 85 -1.02 -9.91 5.26
C SER A 85 -0.26 -11.22 5.33
N ASP A 86 -0.86 -12.29 4.80
CA ASP A 86 -0.07 -13.44 4.40
C ASP A 86 0.89 -12.98 3.29
N ARG A 87 2.06 -13.60 3.17
CA ARG A 87 3.11 -13.13 2.24
C ARG A 87 2.76 -13.34 0.75
N VAL A 88 1.48 -13.56 0.45
CA VAL A 88 0.94 -13.99 -0.83
C VAL A 88 0.01 -12.89 -1.34
N MET A 89 0.61 -11.83 -1.88
CA MET A 89 -0.13 -10.91 -2.74
C MET A 89 -0.30 -11.57 -4.10
N ARG A 90 -1.53 -11.60 -4.61
CA ARG A 90 -1.86 -12.10 -5.95
C ARG A 90 -1.96 -10.91 -6.90
N PRO A 91 -0.88 -10.53 -7.61
CA PRO A 91 -0.94 -9.46 -8.56
C PRO A 91 -1.75 -9.86 -9.79
N SER A 92 -2.46 -8.90 -10.34
CA SER A 92 -3.22 -8.99 -11.57
C SER A 92 -2.79 -7.88 -12.51
N ARG A 93 -3.30 -7.86 -13.75
CA ARG A 93 -2.90 -6.82 -14.72
C ARG A 93 -3.18 -5.39 -14.24
N TYR A 94 -4.29 -5.14 -13.57
CA TYR A 94 -4.70 -3.78 -13.15
C TYR A 94 -4.86 -3.60 -11.64
N GLY A 95 -4.38 -4.55 -10.84
CA GLY A 95 -4.47 -4.44 -9.39
C GLY A 95 -3.85 -5.62 -8.66
N VAL A 96 -4.21 -5.75 -7.39
CA VAL A 96 -3.72 -6.82 -6.51
C VAL A 96 -4.85 -7.35 -5.66
N THR A 97 -4.88 -8.67 -5.45
CA THR A 97 -5.75 -9.31 -4.47
C THR A 97 -4.92 -9.78 -3.28
N LEU A 98 -5.38 -9.49 -2.06
CA LEU A 98 -4.68 -9.89 -0.83
C LEU A 98 -5.65 -10.11 0.33
N SER A 99 -5.21 -10.93 1.29
CA SER A 99 -5.88 -11.13 2.57
C SER A 99 -5.31 -10.16 3.60
N LEU A 100 -6.18 -9.42 4.30
CA LEU A 100 -5.80 -8.46 5.32
C LEU A 100 -6.50 -8.81 6.63
N VAL A 101 -5.71 -9.24 7.61
CA VAL A 101 -6.16 -9.43 8.99
C VAL A 101 -6.05 -8.10 9.72
N SER A 102 -7.11 -7.70 10.42
CA SER A 102 -7.12 -6.46 11.20
C SER A 102 -6.05 -6.48 12.31
N PRO A 103 -5.54 -5.31 12.77
CA PRO A 103 -4.49 -5.26 13.78
C PRO A 103 -4.88 -5.89 15.13
N ASP A 104 -6.16 -5.80 15.49
CA ASP A 104 -6.79 -6.42 16.66
C ASP A 104 -7.17 -7.89 16.44
N GLN A 105 -6.94 -8.44 15.24
CA GLN A 105 -7.22 -9.82 14.85
C GLN A 105 -8.70 -10.20 15.01
N SER A 106 -9.61 -9.23 14.89
CA SER A 106 -11.06 -9.47 14.94
C SER A 106 -11.64 -9.85 13.58
N GLU A 107 -10.98 -9.46 12.49
CA GLU A 107 -11.54 -9.54 11.14
C GLU A 107 -10.46 -9.92 10.11
N VAL A 108 -10.84 -10.72 9.11
CA VAL A 108 -10.04 -11.05 7.92
C VAL A 108 -10.81 -10.59 6.69
N LYS A 109 -10.20 -9.70 5.91
CA LYS A 109 -10.77 -9.15 4.66
C LYS A 109 -10.01 -9.69 3.46
N GLU A 110 -10.74 -10.23 2.49
CA GLU A 110 -10.19 -10.46 1.15
C GLU A 110 -10.48 -9.21 0.31
N LEU A 111 -9.42 -8.53 -0.12
CA LEU A 111 -9.50 -7.26 -0.84
C LEU A 111 -8.94 -7.42 -2.25
N ALA A 112 -9.67 -6.94 -3.26
CA ALA A 112 -9.14 -6.67 -4.59
C ALA A 112 -8.98 -5.15 -4.77
N ILE A 113 -7.75 -4.69 -4.97
CA ILE A 113 -7.40 -3.27 -4.97
C ILE A 113 -6.83 -2.88 -6.34
N PRO A 114 -7.49 -1.97 -7.07
CA PRO A 114 -6.94 -1.40 -8.31
C PRO A 114 -5.65 -0.64 -8.08
N PHE A 115 -4.69 -0.73 -9.00
CA PHE A 115 -3.46 0.06 -8.91
C PHE A 115 -3.71 1.57 -9.02
N THR A 116 -4.80 1.98 -9.67
CA THR A 116 -5.22 3.38 -9.77
C THR A 116 -5.58 4.00 -8.42
N ALA A 117 -5.98 3.18 -7.44
CA ALA A 117 -6.32 3.65 -6.10
C ALA A 117 -5.13 3.66 -5.13
N LEU A 118 -4.02 3.02 -5.50
CA LEU A 118 -2.88 2.81 -4.61
C LEU A 118 -1.81 3.88 -4.77
N LYS A 119 -1.40 4.45 -3.65
CA LYS A 119 -0.09 5.11 -3.54
C LYS A 119 1.02 4.06 -3.33
N GLY A 120 0.72 3.01 -2.57
CA GLY A 120 1.64 1.90 -2.36
C GLY A 120 1.25 1.01 -1.18
N ILE A 121 1.86 -0.18 -1.14
CA ILE A 121 1.74 -1.10 -0.01
C ILE A 121 3.11 -1.23 0.65
N PHE A 122 3.19 -0.93 1.95
CA PHE A 122 4.44 -0.83 2.69
C PHE A 122 4.52 -1.91 3.77
N TYR A 123 5.65 -2.59 3.85
CA TYR A 123 5.95 -3.56 4.88
C TYR A 123 6.54 -2.87 6.11
N LEU A 124 5.87 -3.03 7.26
CA LEU A 124 6.21 -2.35 8.50
C LEU A 124 7.06 -3.25 9.40
N LYS A 125 8.04 -2.65 10.09
CA LYS A 125 8.77 -3.31 11.18
C LYS A 125 7.93 -3.32 12.46
N THR A 126 7.35 -2.16 12.79
CA THR A 126 6.53 -1.89 13.98
C THR A 126 5.22 -1.21 13.56
N TRP A 127 4.18 -1.33 14.40
CA TRP A 127 2.90 -0.63 14.19
C TRP A 127 3.00 0.87 14.46
N GLU A 128 3.81 1.22 15.45
CA GLU A 128 4.19 2.59 15.69
C GLU A 128 5.18 3.03 14.62
N GLY A 129 4.67 3.81 13.68
CA GLY A 129 5.45 4.85 13.06
C GLY A 129 5.13 6.13 13.81
N GLY A 130 6.15 6.81 14.35
CA GLY A 130 6.04 8.26 14.52
C GLY A 130 5.56 8.89 13.20
N GLU A 131 5.02 10.11 13.28
CA GLU A 131 4.54 10.94 12.15
C GLU A 131 5.06 10.45 10.80
N SER A 132 4.15 9.98 9.94
CA SER A 132 4.47 9.28 8.70
C SER A 132 5.66 9.95 7.97
N PRO A 133 6.88 9.37 8.00
CA PRO A 133 8.05 10.02 7.43
C PRO A 133 8.04 9.98 5.90
N MET A 134 6.99 9.41 5.29
CA MET A 134 6.88 9.22 3.86
C MET A 134 6.77 10.53 3.07
N LEU A 135 6.63 11.69 3.74
CA LEU A 135 6.48 13.00 3.10
C LEU A 135 7.17 14.15 3.87
N GLU A 136 8.18 13.90 4.71
CA GLU A 136 9.09 15.01 5.06
C GLU A 136 10.03 15.27 3.87
N SER A 137 10.05 16.51 3.37
CA SER A 137 10.93 16.96 2.27
C SER A 137 12.42 16.60 2.45
N ASP A 138 12.83 16.31 3.69
CA ASP A 138 14.22 16.09 4.13
C ASP A 138 14.67 14.62 4.15
N TRP A 139 13.84 13.65 3.74
CA TRP A 139 14.25 12.24 3.78
C TRP A 139 15.32 11.88 2.73
N VAL A 140 15.24 12.48 1.54
CA VAL A 140 16.17 12.18 0.44
C VAL A 140 17.60 12.56 0.81
N PRO A 141 17.90 13.78 1.31
CA PRO A 141 19.23 14.13 1.81
C PRO A 141 19.75 13.16 2.88
N ARG A 142 18.94 12.82 3.88
CA ARG A 142 19.36 11.93 4.98
C ARG A 142 19.74 10.52 4.51
N ILE A 143 18.98 9.95 3.57
CA ILE A 143 19.30 8.62 3.01
C ILE A 143 20.57 8.67 2.15
N LEU A 144 20.77 9.75 1.39
CA LEU A 144 21.98 9.93 0.59
C LEU A 144 23.23 10.08 1.48
N GLU A 145 23.14 10.86 2.55
CA GLU A 145 24.20 11.01 3.56
C GLU A 145 24.56 9.67 4.22
N ALA A 146 23.56 8.92 4.68
CA ALA A 146 23.79 7.62 5.31
C ALA A 146 24.41 6.59 4.33
N ARG A 147 23.97 6.57 3.07
CA ARG A 147 24.57 5.70 2.03
C ARG A 147 26.02 6.07 1.75
N GLU A 148 26.35 7.35 1.68
CA GLU A 148 27.71 7.80 1.42
C GLU A 148 28.64 7.49 2.61
N GLN A 149 28.18 7.69 3.85
CA GLN A 149 28.93 7.28 5.03
C GLN A 149 29.23 5.78 5.06
N GLU A 150 28.28 4.94 4.65
CA GLU A 150 28.48 3.49 4.55
C GLU A 150 29.45 3.12 3.41
N LEU A 151 29.41 3.83 2.27
CA LEU A 151 30.37 3.64 1.17
C LEU A 151 31.79 4.05 1.58
N VAL A 152 31.93 5.21 2.25
CA VAL A 152 33.20 5.67 2.84
C VAL A 152 33.68 4.64 3.85
N ARG A 153 32.82 4.18 4.76
CA ARG A 153 33.19 3.14 5.74
C ARG A 153 33.72 1.88 5.05
N ARG A 154 33.05 1.38 4.01
CA ARG A 154 33.48 0.19 3.24
C ARG A 154 34.74 0.41 2.43
N GLN A 155 34.96 1.61 1.91
CA GLN A 155 36.11 1.95 1.09
C GLN A 155 37.36 2.22 1.93
N TYR A 156 37.20 2.66 3.18
CA TYR A 156 38.29 3.08 4.07
C TYR A 156 38.50 2.17 5.29
N THR A 157 37.84 1.01 5.37
CA THR A 157 38.18 -0.04 6.37
C THR A 157 39.61 -0.59 6.25
N GLY A 158 40.40 -0.14 5.27
CA GLY A 158 41.80 -0.53 5.11
C GLY A 158 42.85 0.50 5.54
N THR A 159 42.69 1.79 5.22
CA THR A 159 43.69 2.85 5.54
C THR A 159 43.23 4.19 4.93
N GLY A 160 43.26 5.27 5.72
CA GLY A 160 43.34 6.64 5.20
C GLY A 160 42.18 7.58 5.54
N LYS A 161 42.53 8.79 6.01
CA LYS A 161 41.62 9.92 6.24
C LYS A 161 40.95 10.37 4.92
N PRO A 162 39.69 10.85 4.96
CA PRO A 162 38.94 11.23 3.77
C PRO A 162 39.61 12.42 3.07
N ARG A 163 39.91 12.29 1.76
CA ARG A 163 40.51 13.36 0.94
C ARG A 163 39.48 14.13 0.09
N HIS A 164 38.27 13.61 -0.10
CA HIS A 164 37.20 14.28 -0.83
C HIS A 164 35.81 13.78 -0.40
N LEU A 165 34.86 14.70 -0.21
CA LEU A 165 33.42 14.39 -0.19
C LEU A 165 33.00 14.03 -1.62
N MET A 166 32.09 13.08 -1.83
CA MET A 166 31.66 12.75 -3.18
C MET A 166 30.80 13.89 -3.76
N PRO A 167 30.75 14.04 -5.10
CA PRO A 167 30.17 15.22 -5.76
C PRO A 167 28.69 15.48 -5.44
N LEU A 168 27.93 14.46 -5.04
CA LEU A 168 26.52 14.58 -4.69
C LEU A 168 26.31 15.27 -3.34
N LEU A 169 27.10 14.92 -2.31
CA LEU A 169 27.01 15.55 -1.00
C LEU A 169 27.42 17.02 -1.04
N GLU A 170 28.49 17.34 -1.78
CA GLU A 170 28.91 18.73 -2.00
C GLU A 170 27.79 19.56 -2.64
N ARG A 171 27.06 18.98 -3.59
CA ARG A 171 25.98 19.65 -4.31
C ARG A 171 24.74 19.85 -3.43
N ILE A 172 24.46 18.90 -2.54
CA ILE A 172 23.36 19.00 -1.55
C ILE A 172 23.69 20.04 -0.48
N ILE A 173 24.89 20.00 0.10
CA ILE A 173 25.34 20.98 1.12
C ILE A 173 25.38 22.39 0.54
N ARG A 174 25.87 22.57 -0.69
CA ARG A 174 25.85 23.88 -1.37
C ARG A 174 24.43 24.41 -1.56
N ARG A 175 23.45 23.55 -1.89
CA ARG A 175 22.05 23.96 -2.05
C ARG A 175 21.42 24.37 -0.72
N ARG A 176 21.77 23.71 0.38
CA ARG A 176 21.29 24.09 1.72
C ARG A 176 21.78 25.47 2.15
N LYS A 177 23.06 25.79 1.88
CA LYS A 177 23.66 27.13 2.12
C LYS A 177 23.07 28.29 1.32
N ILE A 178 22.28 28.02 0.28
CA ILE A 178 21.64 29.05 -0.57
C ILE A 178 20.19 29.32 -0.12
N ALA A 179 19.61 28.42 0.68
CA ALA A 179 18.23 28.50 1.15
C ALA A 179 18.09 29.14 2.55
N ASP A 180 19.21 29.39 3.23
CA ASP A 180 19.35 30.18 4.46
C ASP A 180 19.82 31.61 4.12
#